data_AF-A0A7J7JHA8-F1
#
_entry.id   AF-A0A7J7JHA8-F1
#
_cell.length_a   1.000
_cell.length_b   1.000
_cell.length_c   1.000
_cell.angle_alpha   90.00
_cell.angle_beta   90.00
_cell.angle_gamma   90.00
#
_symmetry.space_group_name_H-M   'P 1'
#
loop_
_entity.id
_entity.type
_entity.pdbx_description
1 polymer ?
#
loop_
_entity_poly.entity_id
_entity_poly.type
_entity_poly.pdbx_seq_one_letter_code
_entity_poly.pdbx_strand_id
1 'polypeptide(L)'
;MSAGVKDTERCSPNLSEISSKSDELRVDVMEFLRSRYEDFDSRLDETSMLHKRWEQLSSTFDSTRTLIQDEIDSKTCSTVELAENSGILEKVNATLAVLSQLIRVHKLHQTVNNLLTCKDFTQAIVELQQMREALNTLQRDLPQLNIIKILNIEYTTLAQSLKHLMTEQWNSVVNISKQESGDVQTITFNIQTLQNRNHLSELCKALHSEEMLKLKLGSFADSLKMAFHWIVNYPKSVVTEETSANTLSVCVKRTASSTSPSWPSSVYKQLYRLLKPLAHRLLSIPLNSGGGINTTRYCYGCTPRTVCYSLY
;
A
#
# COMPACT_ATOMS: atom_id res chain seq x y z
N MET A 1 -35.06 -66.15 -38.34
CA MET A 1 -34.33 -65.97 -37.06
C MET A 1 -33.99 -64.49 -36.97
N SER A 2 -34.68 -63.75 -36.13
CA SER A 2 -34.54 -62.30 -35.97
C SER A 2 -34.57 -61.96 -34.48
N ALA A 3 -33.53 -61.30 -34.01
CA ALA A 3 -33.42 -60.44 -32.82
C ALA A 3 -31.98 -59.91 -32.86
N GLY A 4 -31.67 -58.62 -32.81
CA GLY A 4 -32.46 -57.50 -32.30
C GLY A 4 -31.53 -56.71 -31.38
N VAL A 5 -31.10 -55.54 -31.88
CA VAL A 5 -30.29 -54.47 -31.28
C VAL A 5 -30.68 -54.11 -29.83
N LYS A 6 -29.69 -53.86 -28.95
CA LYS A 6 -29.48 -52.60 -28.17
C LYS A 6 -28.78 -52.84 -26.84
N ASP A 7 -27.52 -52.41 -26.76
CA ASP A 7 -26.88 -51.97 -25.51
C ASP A 7 -26.31 -50.56 -25.77
N THR A 8 -27.20 -49.57 -25.84
CA THR A 8 -26.86 -48.13 -25.88
C THR A 8 -27.68 -47.41 -24.81
N GLU A 9 -27.50 -47.79 -23.55
CA GLU A 9 -28.15 -47.16 -22.40
C GLU A 9 -27.19 -47.09 -21.21
N ARG A 10 -26.12 -46.27 -21.28
CA ARG A 10 -25.34 -45.91 -20.08
C ARG A 10 -24.83 -44.47 -19.96
N CYS A 11 -25.05 -43.57 -20.94
CA CYS A 11 -24.60 -42.17 -20.82
C CYS A 11 -25.71 -41.13 -20.56
N SER A 12 -27.00 -41.45 -20.72
CA SER A 12 -28.06 -40.47 -20.46
C SER A 12 -28.35 -40.15 -18.97
N PRO A 13 -28.20 -41.06 -17.99
CA PRO A 13 -28.62 -40.75 -16.61
C PRO A 13 -27.68 -39.75 -15.93
N ASN A 14 -26.39 -39.74 -16.27
CA ASN A 14 -25.41 -38.84 -15.66
C ASN A 14 -25.59 -37.38 -16.12
N LEU A 15 -26.02 -37.15 -17.37
CA LEU A 15 -26.18 -35.79 -17.91
C LEU A 15 -27.49 -35.15 -17.42
N SER A 16 -28.55 -35.95 -17.27
CA SER A 16 -29.78 -35.51 -16.59
C SER A 16 -29.54 -35.24 -15.10
N GLU A 17 -28.68 -36.02 -14.44
CA GLU A 17 -28.32 -35.79 -13.05
C GLU A 17 -27.45 -34.53 -12.88
N ILE A 18 -26.50 -34.29 -13.79
CA ILE A 18 -25.69 -33.06 -13.83
C ILE A 18 -26.57 -31.83 -14.14
N SER A 19 -27.54 -31.95 -15.05
CA SER A 19 -28.50 -30.88 -15.35
C SER A 19 -29.38 -30.56 -14.13
N SER A 20 -29.86 -31.59 -13.44
CA SER A 20 -30.65 -31.42 -12.20
C SER A 20 -29.84 -30.75 -11.10
N LYS A 21 -28.58 -31.17 -10.90
CA LYS A 21 -27.66 -30.55 -9.94
C LYS A 21 -27.29 -29.11 -10.33
N SER A 22 -27.24 -28.80 -11.63
CA SER A 22 -27.01 -27.43 -12.12
C SER A 22 -28.20 -26.52 -11.84
N ASP A 23 -29.43 -27.02 -11.94
CA ASP A 23 -30.63 -26.24 -11.65
C ASP A 23 -30.83 -26.04 -10.14
N GLU A 24 -30.54 -27.05 -9.32
CA GLU A 24 -30.46 -26.91 -7.86
C GLU A 24 -29.41 -25.86 -7.47
N LEU A 25 -28.20 -25.93 -8.03
CA LEU A 25 -27.15 -24.95 -7.78
C LEU A 25 -27.56 -23.55 -8.23
N ARG A 26 -28.39 -23.41 -9.28
CA ARG A 26 -28.90 -22.10 -9.71
C ARG A 26 -29.88 -21.51 -8.71
N VAL A 27 -30.75 -22.32 -8.11
CA VAL A 27 -31.67 -21.92 -7.04
C VAL A 27 -30.89 -21.52 -5.79
N ASP A 28 -29.92 -22.34 -5.39
CA ASP A 28 -29.04 -22.06 -4.27
C ASP A 28 -28.23 -20.78 -4.48
N VAL A 29 -27.76 -20.53 -5.70
CA VAL A 29 -27.05 -19.28 -6.05
C VAL A 29 -27.98 -18.08 -6.00
N MET A 30 -29.26 -18.19 -6.41
CA MET A 30 -30.20 -17.08 -6.29
C MET A 30 -30.60 -16.78 -4.84
N GLU A 31 -30.80 -17.82 -4.03
CA GLU A 31 -31.09 -17.68 -2.61
C GLU A 31 -29.87 -17.17 -1.82
N PHE A 32 -28.68 -17.66 -2.18
CA PHE A 32 -27.39 -17.14 -1.71
C PHE A 32 -27.19 -15.68 -2.13
N LEU A 33 -27.46 -15.29 -3.38
CA LEU A 33 -27.35 -13.89 -3.80
C LEU A 33 -28.32 -12.99 -3.03
N ARG A 34 -29.57 -13.43 -2.84
CA ARG A 34 -30.56 -12.72 -2.03
C ARG A 34 -30.10 -12.55 -0.58
N SER A 35 -29.61 -13.62 0.03
CA SER A 35 -29.03 -13.59 1.39
C SER A 35 -27.76 -12.75 1.49
N ARG A 36 -26.90 -12.77 0.45
CA ARG A 36 -25.59 -12.10 0.39
C ARG A 36 -25.65 -10.58 0.19
N TYR A 37 -26.74 -10.08 -0.38
CA TYR A 37 -26.96 -8.64 -0.56
C TYR A 37 -27.83 -8.02 0.55
N GLU A 38 -28.62 -8.79 1.30
CA GLU A 38 -29.45 -8.27 2.40
C GLU A 38 -28.75 -8.26 3.78
N ASP A 39 -28.00 -9.29 4.21
CA ASP A 39 -27.51 -9.37 5.60
C ASP A 39 -25.98 -9.60 5.71
N PHE A 40 -25.28 -8.63 6.30
CA PHE A 40 -23.85 -8.33 6.10
C PHE A 40 -22.85 -9.11 6.99
N ASP A 41 -23.27 -10.05 7.85
CA ASP A 41 -22.44 -10.53 8.98
C ASP A 41 -21.80 -11.93 8.83
N SER A 42 -22.05 -12.71 7.78
CA SER A 42 -21.43 -14.05 7.56
C SER A 42 -20.04 -14.03 6.87
N ARG A 43 -19.50 -12.84 6.59
CA ARG A 43 -18.52 -12.61 5.50
C ARG A 43 -17.11 -13.17 5.68
N LEU A 44 -16.70 -13.60 6.88
CA LEU A 44 -15.35 -14.15 7.11
C LEU A 44 -15.25 -15.66 6.82
N ASP A 45 -16.32 -16.42 7.00
CA ASP A 45 -16.29 -17.89 6.85
C ASP A 45 -16.54 -18.32 5.39
N GLU A 46 -17.35 -17.55 4.65
CA GLU A 46 -17.66 -17.82 3.25
C GLU A 46 -16.48 -17.58 2.28
N THR A 47 -15.64 -16.57 2.52
CA THR A 47 -14.45 -16.33 1.68
C THR A 47 -13.40 -17.42 1.87
N SER A 48 -13.24 -17.90 3.10
CA SER A 48 -12.40 -19.06 3.42
C SER A 48 -12.94 -20.34 2.76
N MET A 49 -14.25 -20.57 2.82
CA MET A 49 -14.89 -21.70 2.14
C MET A 49 -14.80 -21.63 0.61
N LEU A 50 -14.99 -20.44 0.02
CA LEU A 50 -14.84 -20.23 -1.42
C LEU A 50 -13.39 -20.51 -1.86
N HIS A 51 -12.42 -20.13 -1.05
CA HIS A 51 -11.01 -20.40 -1.32
C HIS A 51 -10.70 -21.90 -1.31
N LYS A 52 -11.18 -22.64 -0.29
CA LYS A 52 -11.06 -24.10 -0.23
C LYS A 52 -11.73 -24.80 -1.41
N ARG A 53 -12.92 -24.33 -1.82
CA ARG A 53 -13.63 -24.86 -2.99
C ARG A 53 -12.86 -24.60 -4.28
N TRP A 54 -12.22 -23.44 -4.43
CA TRP A 54 -11.35 -23.15 -5.58
C TRP A 54 -10.09 -24.04 -5.58
N GLU A 55 -9.44 -24.25 -4.43
CA GLU A 55 -8.28 -25.15 -4.34
C GLU A 55 -8.65 -26.59 -4.72
N GLN A 56 -9.79 -27.08 -4.24
CA GLN A 56 -10.31 -28.40 -4.63
C GLN A 56 -10.61 -28.48 -6.13
N LEU A 57 -11.25 -27.45 -6.70
CA LEU A 57 -11.56 -27.42 -8.14
C LEU A 57 -10.30 -27.32 -9.01
N SER A 58 -9.27 -26.58 -8.55
CA SER A 58 -7.99 -26.51 -9.25
C SER A 58 -7.28 -27.86 -9.24
N SER A 59 -7.29 -28.57 -8.11
CA SER A 59 -6.68 -29.89 -7.98
C SER A 59 -7.38 -30.95 -8.82
N THR A 60 -8.72 -30.95 -8.85
CA THR A 60 -9.48 -31.87 -9.73
C THR A 60 -9.28 -31.52 -11.20
N PHE A 61 -9.13 -30.24 -11.54
CA PHE A 61 -8.80 -29.82 -12.89
C PHE A 61 -7.41 -30.29 -13.32
N ASP A 62 -6.38 -30.11 -12.48
CA ASP A 62 -5.02 -30.58 -12.78
C ASP A 62 -5.00 -32.11 -12.99
N SER A 63 -5.75 -32.85 -12.18
CA SER A 63 -5.92 -34.31 -12.33
C SER A 63 -6.62 -34.68 -13.64
N THR A 64 -7.63 -33.91 -14.05
CA THR A 64 -8.36 -34.14 -15.31
C THR A 64 -7.48 -33.82 -16.52
N ARG A 65 -6.67 -32.75 -16.42
CA ARG A 65 -5.68 -32.38 -17.43
C ARG A 65 -4.63 -33.47 -17.63
N THR A 66 -4.10 -34.06 -16.55
CA THR A 66 -3.14 -35.16 -16.64
C THR A 66 -3.76 -36.38 -17.31
N LEU A 67 -5.01 -36.72 -16.97
CA LEU A 67 -5.72 -37.85 -17.61
C LEU A 67 -5.93 -37.64 -19.11
N ILE A 68 -6.33 -36.44 -19.52
CA ILE A 68 -6.51 -36.12 -20.94
C ILE A 68 -5.17 -36.14 -21.69
N GLN A 69 -4.09 -35.67 -21.05
CA GLN A 69 -2.74 -35.73 -21.64
C GLN A 69 -2.27 -37.17 -21.80
N ASP A 70 -2.50 -38.03 -20.80
CA ASP A 70 -2.18 -39.46 -20.85
C ASP A 70 -3.01 -40.19 -21.93
N GLU A 71 -4.25 -39.76 -22.15
CA GLU A 71 -5.15 -40.32 -23.18
C GLU A 71 -4.76 -39.86 -24.60
N ILE A 72 -4.24 -38.64 -24.75
CA ILE A 72 -3.61 -38.14 -25.98
C ILE A 72 -2.35 -38.95 -26.29
N ASP A 73 -1.50 -39.15 -25.29
CA ASP A 73 -0.23 -39.86 -25.44
C ASP A 73 -0.42 -41.37 -25.71
N SER A 74 -1.53 -41.96 -25.23
CA SER A 74 -1.88 -43.37 -25.46
C SER A 74 -2.66 -43.64 -26.76
N LYS A 75 -3.01 -42.62 -27.55
CA LYS A 75 -3.66 -42.72 -28.89
C LYS A 75 -4.96 -43.54 -28.93
N THR A 76 -5.70 -43.64 -27.83
CA THR A 76 -6.89 -44.52 -27.71
C THR A 76 -8.24 -43.87 -28.06
N CYS A 77 -8.29 -42.56 -28.35
CA CYS A 77 -9.56 -41.85 -28.58
C CYS A 77 -9.79 -41.38 -30.02
N SER A 78 -11.08 -41.25 -30.37
CA SER A 78 -11.58 -40.60 -31.59
C SER A 78 -11.07 -39.16 -31.69
N THR A 79 -10.53 -38.78 -32.85
CA THR A 79 -9.96 -37.44 -33.11
C THR A 79 -10.95 -36.29 -32.90
N VAL A 80 -12.26 -36.55 -32.98
CA VAL A 80 -13.31 -35.54 -32.80
C VAL A 80 -13.60 -35.28 -31.32
N GLU A 81 -13.72 -36.33 -30.51
CA GLU A 81 -13.94 -36.22 -29.06
C GLU A 81 -12.73 -35.63 -28.35
N LEU A 82 -11.52 -35.95 -28.82
CA LEU A 82 -10.29 -35.31 -28.34
C LEU A 82 -10.23 -33.81 -28.66
N ALA A 83 -10.70 -33.39 -29.84
CA ALA A 83 -10.73 -31.98 -30.22
C ALA A 83 -11.77 -31.20 -29.39
N GLU A 84 -12.94 -31.78 -29.15
CA GLU A 84 -13.97 -31.18 -28.27
C GLU A 84 -13.49 -31.09 -26.82
N ASN A 85 -12.90 -32.17 -26.28
CA ASN A 85 -12.35 -32.19 -24.93
C ASN A 85 -11.19 -31.20 -24.76
N SER A 86 -10.31 -31.06 -25.76
CA SER A 86 -9.24 -30.06 -25.76
C SER A 86 -9.79 -28.63 -25.75
N GLY A 87 -10.82 -28.34 -26.54
CA GLY A 87 -11.45 -27.01 -26.57
C GLY A 87 -12.16 -26.65 -25.26
N ILE A 88 -12.82 -27.63 -24.62
CA ILE A 88 -13.40 -27.46 -23.28
C ILE A 88 -12.28 -27.22 -22.25
N LEU A 89 -11.18 -27.98 -22.33
CA LEU A 89 -10.05 -27.84 -21.42
C LEU A 89 -9.43 -26.44 -21.50
N GLU A 90 -9.20 -25.92 -22.70
CA GLU A 90 -8.68 -24.56 -22.90
C GLU A 90 -9.61 -23.50 -22.28
N LYS A 91 -10.92 -23.64 -22.48
CA LYS A 91 -11.91 -22.72 -21.92
C LYS A 91 -11.96 -22.78 -20.39
N VAL A 92 -11.86 -23.97 -19.80
CA VAL A 92 -11.81 -24.15 -18.35
C VAL A 92 -10.50 -23.60 -17.79
N ASN A 93 -9.36 -23.83 -18.46
CA ASN A 93 -8.05 -23.32 -18.05
C ASN A 93 -8.02 -21.79 -18.05
N ALA A 94 -8.57 -21.16 -19.10
CA ALA A 94 -8.73 -19.71 -19.17
C ALA A 94 -9.60 -19.19 -18.02
N THR A 95 -10.71 -19.87 -17.70
CA THR A 95 -11.61 -19.50 -16.60
C THR A 95 -10.91 -19.62 -15.24
N LEU A 96 -10.14 -20.69 -15.02
CA LEU A 96 -9.39 -20.91 -13.78
C LEU A 96 -8.28 -19.88 -13.57
N ALA A 97 -7.55 -19.53 -14.62
CA ALA A 97 -6.52 -18.49 -14.56
C ALA A 97 -7.08 -17.15 -14.09
N VAL A 98 -8.27 -16.80 -14.58
CA VAL A 98 -8.97 -15.55 -14.24
C VAL A 98 -9.46 -15.58 -12.80
N LEU A 99 -10.06 -16.69 -12.36
CA LEU A 99 -10.46 -16.89 -10.97
C LEU A 99 -9.27 -16.82 -10.01
N SER A 100 -8.13 -17.41 -10.39
CA SER A 100 -6.90 -17.34 -9.60
C SER A 100 -6.41 -15.90 -9.39
N GLN A 101 -6.42 -15.10 -10.45
CA GLN A 101 -6.05 -13.68 -10.37
C GLN A 101 -7.03 -12.86 -9.53
N LEU A 102 -8.35 -13.13 -9.64
CA LEU A 102 -9.36 -12.47 -8.80
C LEU A 102 -9.16 -12.81 -7.32
N ILE A 103 -8.88 -14.07 -6.99
CA ILE A 103 -8.55 -14.51 -5.62
C ILE A 103 -7.28 -13.82 -5.14
N ARG A 104 -6.24 -13.71 -5.98
CA ARG A 104 -5.00 -13.00 -5.66
C ARG A 104 -5.27 -11.53 -5.30
N VAL A 105 -6.05 -10.83 -6.12
CA VAL A 105 -6.45 -9.43 -5.84
C VAL A 105 -7.21 -9.34 -4.51
N HIS A 106 -8.14 -10.26 -4.25
CA HIS A 106 -8.90 -10.25 -3.01
C HIS A 106 -8.02 -10.47 -1.77
N LYS A 107 -7.07 -11.41 -1.83
CA LYS A 107 -6.09 -11.62 -0.75
C LYS A 107 -5.25 -10.38 -0.50
N LEU A 108 -4.72 -9.77 -1.57
CA LEU A 108 -3.95 -8.53 -1.48
C LEU A 108 -4.78 -7.40 -0.85
N HIS A 109 -6.06 -7.27 -1.23
CA HIS A 109 -6.98 -6.31 -0.64
C HIS A 109 -7.17 -6.53 0.89
N GLN A 110 -7.35 -7.77 1.32
CA GLN A 110 -7.44 -8.10 2.76
C GLN A 110 -6.13 -7.79 3.49
N THR A 111 -4.99 -8.18 2.91
CA THR A 111 -3.67 -7.91 3.48
C THR A 111 -3.41 -6.42 3.63
N VAL A 112 -3.71 -5.61 2.60
CA VAL A 112 -3.56 -4.14 2.69
C VAL A 112 -4.42 -3.57 3.82
N ASN A 113 -5.69 -3.96 3.93
CA ASN A 113 -6.56 -3.49 5.02
C ASN A 113 -6.01 -3.83 6.42
N ASN A 114 -5.47 -5.04 6.58
CA ASN A 114 -4.85 -5.45 7.83
C ASN A 114 -3.60 -4.61 8.13
N LEU A 115 -2.74 -4.39 7.13
CA LEU A 115 -1.53 -3.58 7.27
C LEU A 115 -1.86 -2.11 7.59
N LEU A 116 -2.92 -1.56 6.99
CA LEU A 116 -3.41 -0.21 7.32
C LEU A 116 -3.86 -0.12 8.78
N THR A 117 -4.53 -1.15 9.29
CA THR A 117 -4.96 -1.23 10.70
C THR A 117 -3.75 -1.32 11.63
N CYS A 118 -2.72 -2.07 11.24
CA CYS A 118 -1.45 -2.18 11.98
C CYS A 118 -0.50 -1.00 11.79
N LYS A 119 -0.84 -0.01 10.94
CA LYS A 119 -0.01 1.14 10.57
C LYS A 119 1.35 0.78 9.93
N ASP A 120 1.47 -0.38 9.31
CA ASP A 120 2.65 -0.74 8.51
C ASP A 120 2.50 -0.19 7.09
N PHE A 121 2.82 1.09 6.94
CA PHE A 121 2.66 1.81 5.69
C PHE A 121 3.62 1.32 4.60
N THR A 122 4.83 0.91 4.97
CA THR A 122 5.84 0.43 4.02
C THR A 122 5.41 -0.85 3.34
N GLN A 123 4.96 -1.85 4.11
CA GLN A 123 4.48 -3.09 3.53
C GLN A 123 3.15 -2.86 2.78
N ALA A 124 2.27 -2.00 3.30
CA ALA A 124 1.01 -1.69 2.62
C ALA A 124 1.23 -1.13 1.22
N ILE A 125 2.24 -0.26 1.00
CA ILE A 125 2.59 0.26 -0.33
C ILE A 125 3.03 -0.86 -1.26
N VAL A 126 3.88 -1.79 -0.79
CA VAL A 126 4.35 -2.93 -1.59
C VAL A 126 3.20 -3.83 -2.01
N GLU A 127 2.31 -4.20 -1.09
CA GLU A 127 1.15 -5.04 -1.40
C GLU A 127 0.16 -4.32 -2.32
N LEU A 128 -0.02 -3.01 -2.15
CA LEU A 128 -0.85 -2.19 -3.03
C LEU A 128 -0.28 -2.16 -4.47
N GLN A 129 1.05 -2.08 -4.64
CA GLN A 129 1.69 -2.17 -5.96
C GLN A 129 1.46 -3.54 -6.61
N GLN A 130 1.60 -4.63 -5.85
CA GLN A 130 1.30 -5.98 -6.35
C GLN A 130 -0.18 -6.13 -6.76
N MET A 131 -1.10 -5.51 -6.02
CA MET A 131 -2.53 -5.49 -6.35
C MET A 131 -2.76 -4.76 -7.67
N ARG A 132 -2.09 -3.63 -7.89
CA ARG A 132 -2.14 -2.89 -9.15
C ARG A 132 -1.66 -3.73 -10.33
N GLU A 133 -0.56 -4.46 -10.17
CA GLU A 133 -0.03 -5.35 -11.21
C GLU A 133 -0.99 -6.50 -11.55
N ALA A 134 -1.61 -7.09 -10.53
CA ALA A 134 -2.65 -8.12 -10.71
C ALA A 134 -3.84 -7.57 -11.50
N LEU A 135 -4.32 -6.37 -11.14
CA LEU A 135 -5.43 -5.71 -11.83
C LEU A 135 -5.10 -5.34 -13.28
N ASN A 136 -3.89 -4.84 -13.54
CA ASN A 136 -3.43 -4.54 -14.91
C ASN A 136 -3.34 -5.79 -15.79
N THR A 137 -3.05 -6.94 -15.20
CA THR A 137 -3.02 -8.23 -15.91
C THR A 137 -4.45 -8.66 -16.25
N LEU A 138 -5.34 -8.67 -15.26
CA LEU A 138 -6.78 -8.93 -15.47
C LEU A 138 -7.41 -8.01 -16.51
N GLN A 139 -7.06 -6.72 -16.52
CA GLN A 139 -7.60 -5.75 -17.46
C GLN A 139 -7.13 -5.97 -18.90
N ARG A 140 -5.90 -6.48 -19.10
CA ARG A 140 -5.40 -6.85 -20.43
C ARG A 140 -6.08 -8.09 -20.96
N ASP A 141 -6.27 -9.08 -20.11
CA ASP A 141 -6.83 -10.36 -20.52
C ASP A 141 -8.36 -10.26 -20.72
N LEU A 142 -9.03 -9.41 -19.95
CA LEU A 142 -10.50 -9.36 -19.89
C LEU A 142 -11.08 -7.94 -19.66
N PRO A 143 -10.89 -6.99 -20.60
CA PRO A 143 -11.23 -5.58 -20.40
C PRO A 143 -12.73 -5.29 -20.19
N GLN A 144 -13.63 -6.22 -20.54
CA GLN A 144 -15.08 -6.03 -20.47
C GLN A 144 -15.71 -6.46 -19.15
N LEU A 145 -14.94 -7.05 -18.23
CA LEU A 145 -15.46 -7.55 -16.97
C LEU A 145 -15.76 -6.39 -16.01
N ASN A 146 -17.05 -6.14 -15.74
CA ASN A 146 -17.49 -5.08 -14.82
C ASN A 146 -16.85 -5.19 -13.42
N ILE A 147 -16.51 -6.40 -12.98
CA ILE A 147 -15.82 -6.62 -11.70
C ILE A 147 -14.45 -5.92 -11.65
N ILE A 148 -13.74 -5.78 -12.77
CA ILE A 148 -12.44 -5.08 -12.82
C ILE A 148 -12.63 -3.58 -12.54
N LYS A 149 -13.74 -2.99 -13.01
CA LYS A 149 -14.07 -1.59 -12.69
C LYS A 149 -14.29 -1.41 -11.18
N ILE A 150 -15.03 -2.33 -10.57
CA ILE A 150 -15.30 -2.31 -9.12
C ILE A 150 -14.00 -2.47 -8.35
N LEU A 151 -13.16 -3.45 -8.71
CA LEU A 151 -11.87 -3.67 -8.06
C LEU A 151 -10.89 -2.49 -8.22
N ASN A 152 -10.93 -1.78 -9.36
CA ASN A 152 -10.16 -0.55 -9.55
C ASN A 152 -10.64 0.60 -8.66
N ILE A 153 -11.96 0.70 -8.42
CA ILE A 153 -12.52 1.67 -7.46
C ILE A 153 -12.06 1.32 -6.04
N GLU A 154 -12.11 0.04 -5.65
CA GLU A 154 -11.63 -0.42 -4.34
C GLU A 154 -10.14 -0.17 -4.16
N TYR A 155 -9.31 -0.51 -5.16
CA TYR A 155 -7.89 -0.19 -5.19
C TYR A 155 -7.64 1.32 -4.98
N THR A 156 -8.38 2.17 -5.70
CA THR A 156 -8.24 3.63 -5.59
C THR A 156 -8.62 4.10 -4.18
N THR A 157 -9.68 3.52 -3.60
CA THR A 157 -10.15 3.82 -2.25
C THR A 157 -9.10 3.42 -1.21
N LEU A 158 -8.48 2.24 -1.34
CA LEU A 158 -7.37 1.82 -0.49
C LEU A 158 -6.15 2.74 -0.63
N ALA A 159 -5.77 3.09 -1.85
CA ALA A 159 -4.65 3.99 -2.11
C ALA A 159 -4.87 5.37 -1.48
N GLN A 160 -6.09 5.91 -1.59
CA GLN A 160 -6.46 7.17 -0.95
C GLN A 160 -6.48 7.06 0.58
N SER A 161 -7.00 5.96 1.11
CA SER A 161 -7.04 5.70 2.57
C SER A 161 -5.63 5.63 3.15
N LEU A 162 -4.71 4.94 2.48
CA LEU A 162 -3.29 4.89 2.83
C LEU A 162 -2.67 6.31 2.89
N LYS A 163 -2.88 7.13 1.85
CA LYS A 163 -2.39 8.52 1.81
C LYS A 163 -2.96 9.39 2.91
N HIS A 164 -4.25 9.22 3.20
CA HIS A 164 -4.93 9.92 4.28
C HIS A 164 -4.31 9.54 5.63
N LEU A 165 -4.21 8.24 5.94
CA LEU A 165 -3.65 7.76 7.20
C LEU A 165 -2.18 8.17 7.39
N MET A 166 -1.35 8.06 6.35
CA MET A 166 0.03 8.56 6.41
C MET A 166 0.08 10.07 6.67
N THR A 167 -0.81 10.84 6.06
CA THR A 167 -0.91 12.29 6.30
C THR A 167 -1.32 12.60 7.73
N GLU A 168 -2.30 11.87 8.26
CA GLU A 168 -2.76 12.03 9.63
C GLU A 168 -1.65 11.69 10.63
N GLN A 169 -0.94 10.57 10.43
CA GLN A 169 0.22 10.22 11.26
C GLN A 169 1.36 11.22 11.11
N TRP A 170 1.58 11.78 9.92
CA TRP A 170 2.57 12.84 9.76
C TRP A 170 2.19 14.08 10.55
N ASN A 171 0.93 14.52 10.46
CA ASN A 171 0.47 15.72 11.13
C ASN A 171 0.40 15.55 12.66
N SER A 172 0.19 14.33 13.17
CA SER A 172 0.25 14.05 14.60
C SER A 172 1.68 14.12 15.11
N VAL A 173 2.66 13.68 14.32
CA VAL A 173 4.07 13.69 14.70
C VAL A 173 4.71 15.06 14.49
N VAL A 174 4.46 15.70 13.36
CA VAL A 174 5.04 17.00 12.97
C VAL A 174 3.91 17.99 12.77
N ASN A 175 3.70 18.84 13.78
CA ASN A 175 2.71 19.89 13.73
C ASN A 175 3.41 21.25 13.78
N ILE A 176 3.03 22.14 12.87
CA ILE A 176 3.50 23.52 12.84
C ILE A 176 2.30 24.41 13.05
N SER A 177 2.28 25.14 14.16
CA SER A 177 1.26 26.14 14.43
C SER A 177 1.82 27.54 14.28
N LYS A 178 0.98 28.44 13.76
CA LYS A 178 1.23 29.87 13.66
C LYS A 178 0.16 30.57 14.47
N GLN A 179 0.57 31.40 15.42
CA GLN A 179 -0.35 32.15 16.26
C GLN A 179 0.01 33.62 16.22
N GLU A 180 -1.00 34.46 16.08
CA GLU A 180 -0.88 35.91 16.13
C GLU A 180 -1.71 36.41 17.31
N SER A 181 -1.06 37.10 18.25
CA SER A 181 -1.72 37.68 19.41
C SER A 181 -1.23 39.12 19.57
N GLY A 182 -2.02 40.06 19.04
CA GLY A 182 -1.63 41.47 18.97
C GLY A 182 -0.31 41.66 18.22
N ASP A 183 0.65 42.32 18.86
CA ASP A 183 1.98 42.60 18.30
C ASP A 183 2.96 41.41 18.34
N VAL A 184 2.51 40.26 18.84
CA VAL A 184 3.32 39.05 18.98
C VAL A 184 2.89 38.01 17.95
N GLN A 185 3.80 37.70 17.03
CA GLN A 185 3.65 36.56 16.13
C GLN A 185 4.51 35.41 16.62
N THR A 186 3.95 34.20 16.60
CA THR A 186 4.59 33.00 17.14
C THR A 186 4.50 31.86 16.12
N ILE A 187 5.64 31.22 15.84
CA ILE A 187 5.70 29.95 15.11
C ILE A 187 6.14 28.89 16.10
N THR A 188 5.38 27.80 16.20
CA THR A 188 5.72 26.68 17.07
C THR A 188 5.85 25.41 16.23
N PHE A 189 7.04 24.80 16.30
CA PHE A 189 7.34 23.50 15.74
C PHE A 189 7.16 22.45 16.83
N ASN A 190 6.10 21.66 16.74
CA ASN A 190 5.84 20.55 17.62
C ASN A 190 6.23 19.26 16.92
N ILE A 191 7.23 18.57 17.47
CA ILE A 191 7.67 17.26 17.01
C ILE A 191 7.42 16.29 18.15
N GLN A 192 6.45 15.39 17.97
CA GLN A 192 6.31 14.27 18.88
C GLN A 192 7.52 13.35 18.71
N THR A 193 8.27 13.19 19.80
CA THR A 193 9.21 12.10 19.94
C THR A 193 8.41 10.82 20.08
N LEU A 194 8.21 10.13 18.96
CA LEU A 194 7.81 8.73 18.98
C LEU A 194 8.85 7.98 19.84
N GLN A 195 8.38 7.24 20.84
CA GLN A 195 9.23 6.39 21.67
C GLN A 195 10.07 5.42 20.82
N ASN A 196 9.64 5.18 19.58
CA ASN A 196 10.35 4.41 18.58
C ASN A 196 10.76 5.29 17.39
N ARG A 197 12.05 5.66 17.31
CA ARG A 197 12.62 6.37 16.15
C ARG A 197 12.39 5.63 14.83
N ASN A 198 12.18 4.31 14.89
CA ASN A 198 11.96 3.49 13.70
C ASN A 198 10.63 3.82 13.04
N HIS A 199 9.58 4.15 13.81
CA HIS A 199 8.26 4.48 13.25
C HIS A 199 8.27 5.76 12.42
N LEU A 200 9.01 6.78 12.86
CA LEU A 200 9.17 8.01 12.06
C LEU A 200 10.00 7.74 10.79
N SER A 201 11.01 6.88 10.88
CA SER A 201 11.80 6.45 9.72
C SER A 201 10.95 5.69 8.70
N GLU A 202 10.12 4.75 9.16
CA GLU A 202 9.18 3.99 8.33
C GLU A 202 8.16 4.91 7.66
N LEU A 203 7.57 5.85 8.42
CA LEU A 203 6.64 6.84 7.88
C LEU A 203 7.31 7.74 6.83
N CYS A 204 8.52 8.23 7.10
CA CYS A 204 9.27 9.03 6.13
C CYS A 204 9.62 8.25 4.86
N LYS A 205 9.97 6.96 4.99
CA LYS A 205 10.22 6.07 3.84
C LYS A 205 8.94 5.86 3.02
N ALA A 206 7.82 5.57 3.69
CA ALA A 206 6.52 5.39 3.04
C ALA A 206 6.05 6.67 2.32
N LEU A 207 6.18 7.84 2.97
CA LEU A 207 5.90 9.14 2.35
C LEU A 207 6.83 9.46 1.19
N HIS A 208 8.08 8.98 1.24
CA HIS A 208 9.04 9.17 0.15
C HIS A 208 8.66 8.32 -1.07
N SER A 209 8.31 7.04 -0.87
CA SER A 209 7.88 6.16 -1.97
C SER A 209 6.61 6.64 -2.67
N GLU A 210 5.72 7.35 -1.96
CA GLU A 210 4.52 7.96 -2.55
C GLU A 210 4.72 9.42 -3.00
N GLU A 211 5.97 9.92 -3.04
CA GLU A 211 6.34 11.29 -3.44
C GLU A 211 5.72 12.42 -2.59
N MET A 212 5.06 12.09 -1.49
CA MET A 212 4.38 13.04 -0.61
C MET A 212 5.32 13.74 0.37
N LEU A 213 6.49 13.15 0.65
CA LEU A 213 7.45 13.70 1.60
C LEU A 213 7.91 15.11 1.18
N LYS A 214 8.12 15.35 -0.11
CA LYS A 214 8.55 16.66 -0.64
C LYS A 214 7.51 17.75 -0.35
N LEU A 215 6.23 17.44 -0.52
CA LEU A 215 5.13 18.38 -0.26
C LEU A 215 5.06 18.74 1.24
N LYS A 216 5.21 17.73 2.11
CA LYS A 216 5.19 17.93 3.56
C LYS A 216 6.42 18.68 4.07
N LEU A 217 7.60 18.39 3.53
CA LEU A 217 8.82 19.12 3.85
C LEU A 217 8.82 20.54 3.26
N GLY A 218 8.08 20.79 2.17
CA GLY A 218 7.91 22.13 1.61
C GLY A 218 7.26 23.10 2.60
N SER A 219 6.12 22.73 3.19
CA SER A 219 5.44 23.56 4.19
C SER A 219 6.28 23.77 5.46
N PHE A 220 7.03 22.73 5.85
CA PHE A 220 8.02 22.82 6.93
C PHE A 220 9.13 23.82 6.58
N ALA A 221 9.72 23.71 5.39
CA ALA A 221 10.79 24.58 4.94
C ALA A 221 10.35 26.05 4.85
N ASP A 222 9.13 26.32 4.39
CA ASP A 222 8.62 27.69 4.31
C ASP A 222 8.38 28.30 5.69
N SER A 223 7.92 27.50 6.65
CA SER A 223 7.81 27.92 8.05
C SER A 223 9.18 28.15 8.69
N LEU A 224 10.18 27.33 8.35
CA LEU A 224 11.56 27.51 8.80
C LEU A 224 12.20 28.77 8.20
N LYS A 225 11.99 29.05 6.91
CA LYS A 225 12.43 30.31 6.26
C LYS A 225 11.83 31.52 6.96
N MET A 226 10.53 31.46 7.30
CA MET A 226 9.86 32.52 8.04
C MET A 226 10.47 32.72 9.44
N ALA A 227 10.73 31.63 10.16
CA ALA A 227 11.41 31.67 11.46
C ALA A 227 12.82 32.27 11.36
N PHE A 228 13.60 31.93 10.33
CA PHE A 228 14.91 32.52 10.08
C PHE A 228 14.81 34.01 9.77
N HIS A 229 13.86 34.39 8.91
CA HIS A 229 13.59 35.80 8.61
C HIS A 229 13.25 36.58 9.89
N TRP A 230 12.49 35.98 10.81
CA TRP A 230 12.19 36.60 12.10
C TRP A 230 13.44 36.77 12.97
N ILE A 231 14.24 35.72 13.13
CA ILE A 231 15.46 35.76 13.95
C ILE A 231 16.50 36.75 13.42
N VAL A 232 16.64 36.88 12.10
CA VAL A 232 17.63 37.77 11.47
C VAL A 232 17.17 39.24 11.52
N ASN A 233 15.92 39.51 11.15
CA ASN A 233 15.43 40.88 10.97
C ASN A 233 14.80 41.48 12.23
N TYR A 234 14.46 40.67 13.23
CA TYR A 234 13.82 41.13 14.47
C TYR A 234 14.71 40.84 15.69
N PRO A 235 15.37 41.86 16.25
CA PRO A 235 16.37 41.73 17.31
C PRO A 235 15.84 41.13 18.61
N LYS A 236 14.56 41.37 18.91
CA LYS A 236 13.87 40.84 20.09
C LYS A 236 13.26 39.45 19.86
N SER A 237 13.58 38.79 18.75
CA SER A 237 13.12 37.42 18.53
C SER A 237 13.77 36.45 19.52
N VAL A 238 12.93 35.68 20.20
CA VAL A 238 13.36 34.69 21.18
C VAL A 238 12.95 33.30 20.69
N VAL A 239 13.92 32.40 20.68
CA VAL A 239 13.68 30.96 20.50
C VAL A 239 13.61 30.31 21.88
N THR A 240 12.45 29.72 22.20
CA THR A 240 12.26 28.91 23.39
C THR A 240 12.11 27.44 22.99
N GLU A 241 12.75 26.56 23.76
CA GLU A 241 12.66 25.11 23.61
C GLU A 241 11.96 24.57 24.85
N GLU A 242 10.85 23.87 24.63
CA GLU A 242 10.12 23.15 25.67
C GLU A 242 10.13 21.68 25.31
N THR A 243 10.72 20.85 26.19
CA THR A 243 10.68 19.40 26.04
C THR A 243 9.76 18.85 27.11
N SER A 244 8.61 18.31 26.69
CA SER A 244 7.73 17.49 27.52
C SER A 244 7.97 16.01 27.19
N ALA A 245 7.56 15.10 28.08
CA ALA A 245 7.90 13.68 28.08
C ALA A 245 8.00 13.00 26.69
N ASN A 246 7.08 13.31 25.76
CA ASN A 246 7.08 12.78 24.40
C ASN A 246 7.00 13.87 23.31
N THR A 247 7.14 15.15 23.62
CA THR A 247 7.02 16.22 22.61
C THR A 247 8.11 17.26 22.77
N LEU A 248 8.82 17.53 21.67
CA LEU A 248 9.71 18.66 21.52
C LEU A 248 8.93 19.81 20.87
N SER A 249 8.84 20.93 21.57
CA SER A 249 8.22 22.16 21.08
C SER A 249 9.28 23.25 20.97
N VAL A 250 9.56 23.70 19.75
CA VAL A 250 10.46 24.82 19.49
C VAL A 250 9.65 26.01 19.01
N CYS A 251 9.68 27.09 19.77
CA CYS A 251 8.85 28.26 19.57
C CYS A 251 9.70 29.47 19.21
N VAL A 252 9.34 30.17 18.15
CA VAL A 252 9.97 31.43 17.71
C VAL A 252 8.96 32.55 17.86
N LYS A 253 9.23 33.47 18.78
CA LYS A 253 8.38 34.64 19.03
C LYS A 253 8.99 35.88 18.40
N ARG A 254 8.18 36.65 17.68
CA ARG A 254 8.50 37.96 17.12
C ARG A 254 7.72 39.01 17.89
N THR A 255 8.38 40.11 18.25
CA THR A 255 7.75 41.33 18.81
C THR A 255 8.02 42.50 17.88
N ALA A 256 6.98 43.29 17.57
CA ALA A 256 7.05 44.38 16.58
C ALA A 256 7.92 45.60 17.01
N SER A 257 8.35 45.68 18.26
CA SER A 257 8.82 46.93 18.89
C SER A 257 10.35 47.15 18.95
N SER A 258 11.13 46.69 17.96
CA SER A 258 12.56 47.06 17.94
C SER A 258 13.17 47.23 16.55
N THR A 259 13.74 48.40 16.32
CA THR A 259 14.52 48.80 15.14
C THR A 259 16.04 48.75 15.34
N SER A 260 16.53 48.39 16.53
CA SER A 260 17.97 48.35 16.83
C SER A 260 18.64 47.10 16.25
N PRO A 261 19.71 47.17 15.46
CA PRO A 261 20.31 45.99 14.82
C PRO A 261 20.72 44.88 15.81
N SER A 262 20.46 43.64 15.44
CA SER A 262 20.83 42.44 16.20
C SER A 262 22.33 42.16 16.05
N TRP A 263 23.03 41.89 17.15
CA TRP A 263 24.42 41.42 17.06
C TRP A 263 24.49 40.04 16.39
N PRO A 264 25.40 39.81 15.42
CA PRO A 264 25.50 38.53 14.69
C PRO A 264 25.63 37.31 15.60
N SER A 265 26.32 37.45 16.74
CA SER A 265 26.50 36.38 17.73
C SER A 265 25.19 35.98 18.41
N SER A 266 24.26 36.91 18.61
CA SER A 266 22.93 36.64 19.18
C SER A 266 22.07 35.89 18.16
N VAL A 267 22.04 36.37 16.91
CA VAL A 267 21.34 35.73 15.79
C VAL A 267 21.81 34.29 15.62
N TYR A 268 23.13 34.06 15.62
CA TYR A 268 23.70 32.72 15.50
C TYR A 268 23.26 31.80 16.66
N LYS A 269 23.28 32.29 17.90
CA LYS A 269 22.83 31.50 19.07
C LYS A 269 21.35 31.10 18.95
N GLN A 270 20.48 32.00 18.48
CA GLN A 270 19.06 31.71 18.29
C GLN A 270 18.84 30.71 17.14
N LEU A 271 19.53 30.88 16.01
CA LEU A 271 19.48 29.93 14.90
C LEU A 271 19.97 28.54 15.33
N TYR A 272 21.04 28.47 16.13
CA TYR A 272 21.55 27.20 16.66
C TYR A 272 20.54 26.53 17.60
N ARG A 273 19.88 27.29 18.47
CA ARG A 273 18.80 26.79 19.36
C ARG A 273 17.61 26.26 18.57
N LEU A 274 17.28 26.87 17.44
CA LEU A 274 16.22 26.38 16.56
C LEU A 274 16.64 25.11 15.81
N LEU A 275 17.82 25.11 15.20
CA LEU A 275 18.26 24.05 14.29
C LEU A 275 18.71 22.77 14.99
N LYS A 276 19.42 22.86 16.12
CA LYS A 276 19.96 21.70 16.82
C LYS A 276 18.88 20.66 17.17
N PRO A 277 17.76 21.01 17.82
CA PRO A 277 16.75 20.03 18.20
C PRO A 277 15.98 19.49 16.98
N LEU A 278 15.67 20.34 15.99
CA LEU A 278 15.03 19.93 14.73
C LEU A 278 15.91 18.95 13.95
N ALA A 279 17.21 19.23 13.85
CA ALA A 279 18.15 18.38 13.15
C ALA A 279 18.25 17.00 13.80
N HIS A 280 18.32 16.95 15.14
CA HIS A 280 18.44 15.69 15.86
C HIS A 280 17.16 14.84 15.82
N ARG A 281 15.97 15.45 15.77
CA ARG A 281 14.69 14.73 15.88
C ARG A 281 14.01 14.43 14.55
N LEU A 282 14.18 15.28 13.54
CA LEU A 282 13.49 15.16 12.25
C LEU A 282 14.44 14.95 11.07
N LEU A 283 15.55 15.71 11.00
CA LEU A 283 16.38 15.75 9.80
C LEU A 283 17.47 14.66 9.75
N SER A 284 17.76 14.01 10.88
CA SER A 284 18.76 12.93 10.96
C SER A 284 18.19 11.55 10.61
N ILE A 285 17.02 11.48 9.95
CA ILE A 285 16.34 10.22 9.66
C ILE A 285 16.87 9.65 8.32
N PRO A 286 17.48 8.46 8.32
CA PRO A 286 17.94 7.84 7.09
C PRO A 286 16.74 7.38 6.26
N LEU A 287 16.71 7.81 4.99
CA LEU A 287 15.68 7.41 4.02
C LEU A 287 16.08 6.18 3.20
N ASN A 288 17.34 5.72 3.28
CA ASN A 288 17.81 4.61 2.47
C ASN A 288 17.02 3.33 2.78
N SER A 289 16.33 2.83 1.76
CA SER A 289 15.87 1.45 1.65
C SER A 289 17.10 0.53 1.56
N GLY A 290 17.08 -0.59 2.28
CA GLY A 290 18.28 -1.40 2.52
C GLY A 290 18.88 -2.02 1.25
N GLY A 291 20.21 -2.18 1.25
CA GLY A 291 20.95 -3.09 0.36
C GLY A 291 22.03 -2.40 -0.48
N GLY A 292 23.21 -2.16 0.11
CA GLY A 292 24.42 -1.81 -0.66
C GLY A 292 25.27 -0.68 -0.07
N ILE A 293 26.19 -1.05 0.82
CA ILE A 293 27.53 -0.45 1.00
C ILE A 293 27.66 1.07 0.76
N ASN A 294 27.49 1.88 1.80
CA ASN A 294 28.57 2.67 2.38
C ASN A 294 28.04 3.61 3.47
N THR A 295 28.58 3.39 4.65
CA THR A 295 28.56 4.28 5.81
C THR A 295 29.13 5.65 5.46
N THR A 296 28.27 6.63 5.14
CA THR A 296 28.62 8.03 5.38
C THR A 296 28.46 8.30 6.88
N ARG A 297 29.54 8.00 7.62
CA ARG A 297 29.80 8.61 8.93
C ARG A 297 29.77 10.13 8.73
N TYR A 298 28.86 10.80 9.41
CA TYR A 298 28.99 12.23 9.65
C TYR A 298 30.20 12.45 10.57
N CYS A 299 31.37 12.71 9.99
CA CYS A 299 32.51 13.22 10.74
C CYS A 299 32.25 14.69 11.07
N TYR A 300 31.97 14.98 12.34
CA TYR A 300 32.13 16.31 12.88
C TYR A 300 33.63 16.62 12.98
N GLY A 301 34.09 17.61 12.20
CA GLY A 301 35.37 18.30 12.41
C GLY A 301 36.53 17.87 11.50
N CYS A 302 36.85 18.70 10.51
CA CYS A 302 38.18 19.31 10.30
C CYS A 302 38.17 20.20 9.04
N THR A 303 38.97 21.25 9.10
CA THR A 303 39.22 22.35 8.15
C THR A 303 39.97 21.90 6.86
N PRO A 304 40.20 22.80 5.85
CA PRO A 304 40.12 22.45 4.43
C PRO A 304 41.46 22.15 3.73
N ARG A 305 41.34 21.67 2.48
CA ARG A 305 42.36 21.34 1.45
C ARG A 305 42.97 19.94 1.67
N THR A 306 42.88 19.03 0.70
CA THR A 306 43.66 19.07 -0.54
C THR A 306 42.98 18.23 -1.64
N VAL A 307 43.05 18.74 -2.88
CA VAL A 307 42.64 18.07 -4.12
C VAL A 307 43.67 17.00 -4.47
N CYS A 308 43.26 15.76 -4.73
CA CYS A 308 44.04 14.79 -5.49
C CYS A 308 43.14 14.07 -6.50
N TYR A 309 43.51 14.22 -7.78
CA TYR A 309 43.05 13.43 -8.90
C TYR A 309 43.76 12.06 -8.93
N SER A 310 43.04 11.02 -9.36
CA SER A 310 43.55 9.82 -10.06
C SER A 310 42.32 9.15 -10.70
N LEU A 311 42.07 9.13 -12.02
CA LEU A 311 42.85 8.55 -13.12
C LEU A 311 43.48 7.21 -12.71
N TYR A 312 42.72 6.12 -12.85
CA TYR A 312 42.88 5.07 -13.87
C TYR A 312 41.57 4.29 -14.00
#